data_AF-A0A431JN96-F1
#
_entry.id   AF-A0A431JN96-F1
#
_cell.length_a   1.000
_cell.length_b   1.000
_cell.length_c   1.000
_cell.angle_alpha   90.00
_cell.angle_beta   90.00
_cell.angle_gamma   90.00
#
_symmetry.space_group_name_H-M   'P 1'
#
loop_
_entity.id
_entity.type
_entity.pdbx_description
1 polymer ?
#
loop_
_entity_poly.entity_id
_entity_poly.type
_entity_poly.pdbx_seq_one_letter_code
_entity_poly.pdbx_strand_id
1 'polypeptide(L)'
;MSAPLEALTTNPYPVTVTAGFDGNNQPYFLYTGPDGQSMRSPLIIPSAQTPYDSITFRQAPDTSELRLWAAVTHTLDNSSKVPQGDNLLLAREGAVTITVKLGTWRGTVLVFEQLDADGVVTALVPTPDPTSENRG
;
A
#
# COMPACT_ATOMS: atom_id res chain seq x y z
N MET A 1 -28.40 -5.48 9.67
CA MET A 1 -27.13 -4.80 9.98
C MET A 1 -26.11 -5.29 8.97
N SER A 2 -25.65 -4.41 8.09
CA SER A 2 -24.66 -4.76 7.07
C SER A 2 -23.29 -4.93 7.75
N ALA A 3 -22.57 -6.00 7.43
CA ALA A 3 -21.22 -6.20 7.95
C ALA A 3 -20.33 -4.97 7.63
N PRO A 4 -19.43 -4.57 8.53
CA PRO A 4 -18.46 -3.51 8.24
C PRO A 4 -17.68 -3.89 6.96
N LEU A 5 -17.39 -2.90 6.10
CA LEU A 5 -16.74 -3.11 4.80
C LEU A 5 -15.40 -3.86 4.86
N GLU A 6 -14.78 -3.95 6.03
CA GLU A 6 -13.60 -4.80 6.30
C GLU A 6 -13.88 -6.30 6.10
N ALA A 7 -15.14 -6.74 6.10
CA ALA A 7 -15.55 -8.14 5.96
C ALA A 7 -15.60 -8.66 4.50
N LEU A 8 -15.06 -7.94 3.51
CA LEU A 8 -15.29 -8.25 2.09
C LEU A 8 -14.05 -8.62 1.28
N THR A 9 -12.85 -8.74 1.85
CA THR A 9 -11.66 -9.18 1.10
C THR A 9 -11.36 -10.65 1.36
N THR A 10 -11.33 -11.46 0.32
CA THR A 10 -11.21 -12.92 0.39
C THR A 10 -10.01 -13.46 -0.36
N ASN A 11 -9.45 -12.68 -1.29
CA ASN A 11 -8.31 -13.08 -2.09
C ASN A 11 -7.42 -11.85 -2.37
N PRO A 12 -6.54 -11.45 -1.44
CA PRO A 12 -5.65 -10.33 -1.64
C PRO A 12 -4.51 -10.67 -2.60
N TYR A 13 -4.14 -9.72 -3.46
CA TYR A 13 -2.87 -9.72 -4.17
C TYR A 13 -1.76 -9.29 -3.19
N PRO A 14 -0.86 -10.18 -2.76
CA PRO A 14 0.14 -9.83 -1.77
C PRO A 14 1.32 -9.11 -2.45
N VAL A 15 1.74 -8.00 -1.84
CA VAL A 15 2.94 -7.25 -2.23
C VAL A 15 3.82 -7.11 -0.99
N THR A 16 5.05 -7.60 -1.08
CA THR A 16 6.06 -7.35 -0.06
C THR A 16 6.75 -6.04 -0.34
N VAL A 17 6.93 -5.21 0.69
CA VAL A 17 7.60 -3.91 0.61
C VAL A 17 8.85 -3.92 1.49
N THR A 18 9.99 -3.64 0.90
CA THR A 18 11.24 -3.35 1.61
C THR A 18 11.50 -1.86 1.55
N ALA A 19 11.73 -1.24 2.70
CA ALA A 19 12.02 0.18 2.81
C ALA A 19 13.29 0.39 3.62
N GLY A 20 14.10 1.36 3.23
CA GLY A 20 15.32 1.75 3.97
C GLY A 20 15.91 3.03 3.41
N PHE A 21 17.13 3.34 3.83
CA PHE A 21 17.91 4.46 3.30
C PHE A 21 19.07 3.96 2.44
N ASP A 22 19.33 4.63 1.33
CA ASP A 22 20.49 4.35 0.49
C ASP A 22 21.78 4.94 1.11
N GLY A 23 22.92 4.72 0.46
CA GLY A 23 24.21 5.26 0.92
C GLY A 23 24.31 6.79 0.94
N ASN A 24 23.30 7.52 0.43
CA ASN A 24 23.18 8.97 0.45
C ASN A 24 22.08 9.45 1.41
N ASN A 25 21.56 8.56 2.27
CA ASN A 25 20.46 8.84 3.18
C ASN A 25 19.16 9.26 2.48
N GLN A 26 18.95 8.80 1.24
CA GLN A 26 17.67 8.93 0.53
C GLN A 26 16.82 7.68 0.76
N PRO A 27 15.52 7.82 1.04
CA PRO A 27 14.66 6.67 1.23
C PRO A 27 14.49 5.90 -0.09
N TYR A 28 14.53 4.57 -0.01
CA TYR A 28 14.20 3.69 -1.12
C TYR A 28 13.05 2.75 -0.75
N PHE A 29 12.33 2.30 -1.77
CA PHE A 29 11.20 1.37 -1.64
C PHE A 29 11.28 0.33 -2.75
N LEU A 30 11.37 -0.94 -2.37
CA LEU A 30 11.38 -2.07 -3.29
C LEU A 30 10.12 -2.89 -3.08
N TYR A 31 9.51 -3.29 -4.19
CA TYR A 31 8.25 -4.03 -4.18
C TYR A 31 8.48 -5.39 -4.81
N THR A 32 7.91 -6.43 -4.19
CA THR A 32 8.01 -7.80 -4.66
C THR A 32 6.61 -8.40 -4.73
N GLY A 33 6.29 -8.98 -5.88
CA GLY A 33 4.99 -9.62 -6.15
C GLY A 33 4.85 -11.00 -5.49
N PRO A 34 3.68 -11.66 -5.65
CA PRO A 34 3.40 -12.99 -5.10
C PRO A 34 4.35 -14.08 -5.61
N ASP A 35 4.94 -13.89 -6.78
CA ASP A 35 5.88 -14.79 -7.43
C ASP A 35 7.34 -14.57 -6.99
N GLY A 36 7.58 -13.63 -6.08
CA GLY A 36 8.92 -13.25 -5.63
C GLY A 36 9.66 -12.34 -6.62
N GLN A 37 9.05 -11.91 -7.72
CA GLN A 37 9.68 -11.00 -8.67
C GLN A 37 9.58 -9.55 -8.22
N SER A 38 10.64 -8.79 -8.48
CA SER A 38 10.63 -7.34 -8.27
C SER A 38 9.62 -6.67 -9.19
N MET A 39 8.73 -5.89 -8.60
CA MET A 39 7.79 -5.04 -9.32
C MET A 39 8.44 -3.68 -9.59
N ARG A 40 8.13 -3.10 -10.75
CA ARG A 40 8.59 -1.74 -11.10
C ARG A 40 7.48 -0.74 -10.81
N SER A 41 7.85 0.44 -10.33
CA SER A 41 6.93 1.59 -10.32
C SER A 41 6.74 2.10 -11.75
N PRO A 42 5.52 2.42 -12.22
CA PRO A 42 4.23 2.30 -11.52
C PRO A 42 3.86 0.84 -11.24
N LEU A 43 3.47 0.52 -10.01
CA LEU A 43 2.97 -0.80 -9.60
C LEU A 43 1.60 -1.08 -10.24
N ILE A 44 1.57 -1.50 -11.50
CA ILE A 44 0.30 -1.87 -12.15
C ILE A 44 -0.24 -3.14 -11.49
N ILE A 45 -1.42 -3.04 -10.89
CA ILE A 45 -2.05 -4.17 -10.23
C ILE A 45 -3.21 -4.65 -11.08
N PRO A 46 -3.22 -5.94 -11.50
CA PRO A 46 -4.20 -6.48 -12.44
C PRO A 46 -5.60 -6.72 -11.85
N SER A 47 -5.98 -6.00 -10.79
CA SER A 47 -7.14 -6.32 -9.94
C SER A 47 -8.51 -6.24 -10.62
N ALA A 48 -8.62 -5.60 -11.78
CA ALA A 48 -9.88 -5.57 -12.52
C ALA A 48 -10.14 -6.84 -13.36
N GLN A 49 -9.13 -7.68 -13.61
CA GLN A 49 -9.24 -8.81 -14.55
C GLN A 49 -8.76 -10.17 -14.02
N THR A 50 -8.27 -10.24 -12.77
CA THR A 50 -7.72 -11.46 -12.12
C THR A 50 -8.49 -11.80 -10.82
N PRO A 51 -8.34 -13.00 -10.22
CA PRO A 51 -9.18 -13.43 -9.07
C PRO A 51 -9.05 -12.60 -7.78
N TYR A 52 -8.22 -11.55 -7.75
CA TYR A 52 -7.93 -10.79 -6.55
C TYR A 52 -8.97 -9.69 -6.30
N ASP A 53 -9.46 -9.60 -5.07
CA ASP A 53 -10.45 -8.59 -4.68
C ASP A 53 -9.87 -7.41 -3.88
N SER A 54 -8.59 -7.53 -3.52
CA SER A 54 -7.86 -6.60 -2.67
C SER A 54 -6.37 -6.66 -2.99
N ILE A 55 -5.62 -5.69 -2.47
CA ILE A 55 -4.15 -5.70 -2.44
C ILE A 55 -3.74 -5.62 -1.00
N THR A 56 -2.76 -6.42 -0.60
CA THR A 56 -2.15 -6.31 0.72
C THR A 56 -0.69 -5.96 0.55
N PHE A 57 -0.31 -4.75 0.97
CA PHE A 57 1.08 -4.39 1.15
C PHE A 57 1.54 -4.86 2.52
N ARG A 58 2.64 -5.61 2.58
CA ARG A 58 3.24 -6.09 3.83
C ARG A 58 4.71 -5.73 3.85
N GLN A 59 5.15 -5.09 4.92
CA GLN A 59 6.54 -4.75 5.13
C GLN A 59 7.37 -6.02 5.39
N ALA A 60 8.58 -6.07 4.82
CA ALA A 60 9.54 -7.12 5.12
C ALA A 60 9.99 -7.07 6.61
N PRO A 61 10.34 -8.20 7.24
CA PRO A 61 10.57 -8.27 8.69
C PRO A 61 11.74 -7.44 9.26
N ASP A 62 12.62 -6.90 8.41
CA ASP A 62 13.97 -6.45 8.78
C ASP A 62 14.22 -4.98 8.47
N THR A 63 13.42 -4.07 9.04
CA THR A 63 13.59 -2.62 8.81
C THR A 63 13.36 -1.85 10.10
N SER A 64 14.43 -1.59 10.86
CA SER A 64 14.37 -0.80 12.10
C SER A 64 14.20 0.70 11.86
N GLU A 65 14.59 1.22 10.69
CA GLU A 65 14.66 2.67 10.43
C GLU A 65 13.41 3.24 9.76
N LEU A 66 12.66 2.42 9.02
CA LEU A 66 11.39 2.78 8.42
C LEU A 66 10.34 1.74 8.81
N ARG A 67 9.20 2.19 9.32
CA ARG A 67 8.06 1.32 9.68
C ARG A 67 6.83 1.71 8.87
N LEU A 68 6.22 0.76 8.18
CA LEU A 68 4.98 1.01 7.45
C LEU A 68 3.89 1.44 8.43
N TRP A 69 3.35 2.64 8.22
CA TRP A 69 2.38 3.25 9.10
C TRP A 69 0.99 3.32 8.49
N ALA A 70 0.90 3.67 7.21
CA ALA A 70 -0.39 3.78 6.54
C ALA A 70 -0.29 3.67 5.02
N ALA A 71 -1.45 3.55 4.38
CA ALA A 71 -1.66 3.82 2.97
C ALA A 71 -2.66 4.96 2.79
N VAL A 72 -2.39 5.87 1.86
CA VAL A 72 -3.33 6.89 1.41
C VAL A 72 -3.79 6.54 0.01
N THR A 73 -5.09 6.32 -0.20
CA THR A 73 -5.63 5.91 -1.50
C THR A 73 -6.39 7.04 -2.18
N HIS A 74 -6.12 7.29 -3.46
CA HIS A 74 -6.77 8.30 -4.27
C HIS A 74 -7.83 7.66 -5.19
N THR A 75 -9.11 7.87 -4.90
CA THR A 75 -10.21 7.36 -5.74
C THR A 75 -10.51 8.31 -6.90
N LEU A 76 -10.98 7.78 -8.04
CA LEU A 76 -11.51 8.62 -9.12
C LEU A 76 -12.95 9.03 -8.79
N ASP A 77 -13.27 10.29 -9.07
CA ASP A 77 -14.64 10.80 -8.93
C ASP A 77 -15.61 9.93 -9.75
N ASN A 78 -16.70 9.50 -9.11
CA ASN A 78 -17.82 8.74 -9.69
C ASN A 78 -17.51 7.29 -10.14
N SER A 79 -16.35 6.72 -9.78
CA SER A 79 -15.98 5.36 -10.22
C SER A 79 -16.32 4.24 -9.22
N SER A 80 -16.79 4.57 -8.01
CA SER A 80 -16.82 3.61 -6.90
C SER A 80 -17.93 3.83 -5.86
N LYS A 81 -18.39 2.73 -5.24
CA LYS A 81 -19.27 2.75 -4.06
C LYS A 81 -18.52 2.97 -2.74
N VAL A 82 -17.18 3.03 -2.72
CA VAL A 82 -16.44 3.46 -1.51
C VAL A 82 -16.49 4.98 -1.34
N PRO A 83 -16.33 5.48 -0.10
CA PRO A 83 -16.23 6.92 0.16
C PRO A 83 -15.23 7.59 -0.78
N GLN A 84 -15.71 8.64 -1.45
CA GLN A 84 -14.92 9.44 -2.38
C GLN A 84 -13.86 10.25 -1.61
N GLY A 85 -12.70 10.44 -2.22
CA GLY A 85 -11.58 11.20 -1.65
C GLY A 85 -10.41 10.33 -1.20
N ASP A 86 -9.48 10.98 -0.50
CA ASP A 86 -8.27 10.36 0.03
C ASP A 86 -8.60 9.55 1.28
N ASN A 87 -8.45 8.22 1.20
CA ASN A 87 -8.68 7.35 2.37
C ASN A 87 -7.35 7.02 3.04
N LEU A 88 -7.25 7.28 4.34
CA LEU A 88 -6.14 6.83 5.18
C LEU A 88 -6.46 5.44 5.74
N LEU A 89 -5.64 4.45 5.41
CA LEU A 89 -5.72 3.08 5.89
C LEU A 89 -4.51 2.82 6.78
N LEU A 90 -4.74 2.60 8.08
CA LEU A 90 -3.65 2.33 9.02
C LEU A 90 -3.07 0.95 8.80
N ALA A 91 -1.74 0.86 8.80
CA ALA A 91 -1.04 -0.40 8.76
C ALA A 91 -1.12 -1.08 10.13
N ARG A 92 -1.66 -2.30 10.16
CA ARG A 92 -1.66 -3.15 11.35
C ARG A 92 -0.65 -4.25 11.14
N GLU A 93 0.22 -4.47 12.14
CA GLU A 93 1.24 -5.53 12.10
C GLU A 93 2.14 -5.43 10.84
N GLY A 94 2.48 -4.19 10.44
CA GLY A 94 3.30 -3.93 9.26
C GLY A 94 2.61 -4.23 7.93
N ALA A 95 1.27 -4.32 7.90
CA ALA A 95 0.51 -4.57 6.68
C ALA A 95 -0.72 -3.67 6.53
N VAL A 96 -1.04 -3.32 5.29
CA VAL A 96 -2.24 -2.55 4.92
C VAL A 96 -2.93 -3.22 3.74
N THR A 97 -4.26 -3.38 3.85
CA THR A 97 -5.09 -4.01 2.82
C THR A 97 -6.04 -3.01 2.20
N ILE A 98 -6.08 -2.98 0.88
CA ILE A 98 -6.85 -2.04 0.07
C ILE A 98 -7.82 -2.83 -0.79
N THR A 99 -9.11 -2.61 -0.61
CA THR A 99 -10.13 -3.26 -1.43
C THR A 99 -10.20 -2.61 -2.81
N VAL A 100 -10.06 -3.41 -3.87
CA VAL A 100 -10.00 -2.92 -5.27
C VAL A 100 -11.18 -3.36 -6.13
N LYS A 101 -11.96 -4.36 -5.68
CA LYS A 101 -13.19 -4.80 -6.41
C LYS A 101 -14.37 -3.84 -6.35
N LEU A 102 -14.23 -2.67 -5.71
CA LEU A 102 -15.34 -1.74 -5.46
C LEU A 102 -15.34 -0.51 -6.38
N GLY A 103 -14.35 -0.33 -7.26
CA GLY A 103 -14.31 0.74 -8.25
C GLY A 103 -12.91 1.07 -8.79
N THR A 104 -12.80 2.14 -9.57
CA THR A 104 -11.54 2.58 -10.19
C THR A 104 -10.74 3.47 -9.23
N TRP A 105 -9.50 3.07 -8.96
CA TRP A 105 -8.58 3.74 -8.05
C TRP A 105 -7.36 4.26 -8.84
N ARG A 106 -6.95 5.50 -8.55
CA ARG A 106 -5.92 6.24 -9.30
C ARG A 106 -4.50 5.98 -8.80
N GLY A 107 -4.33 5.77 -7.50
CA GLY A 107 -3.01 5.53 -6.91
C GLY A 107 -3.01 5.50 -5.37
N THR A 108 -2.10 4.75 -4.77
CA THR A 108 -1.88 4.65 -3.31
C THR A 108 -0.47 5.08 -2.98
N VAL A 109 -0.34 6.03 -2.05
CA VAL A 109 0.92 6.37 -1.40
C VAL A 109 1.04 5.51 -0.15
N LEU A 110 2.14 4.79 0.01
CA LEU A 110 2.46 4.19 1.31
C LEU A 110 3.22 5.22 2.14
N VAL A 111 2.90 5.30 3.42
CA VAL A 111 3.53 6.21 4.37
C VAL A 111 4.27 5.39 5.41
N PHE A 112 5.55 5.69 5.56
CA PHE A 112 6.43 5.07 6.54
C PHE A 112 6.76 6.07 7.64
N GLU A 113 6.82 5.61 8.88
CA GLU A 113 7.45 6.34 9.98
C GLU A 113 8.96 6.11 9.91
N GLN A 114 9.73 7.18 9.94
CA GLN A 114 11.17 7.11 10.21
C GLN A 114 11.40 7.04 11.71
N LEU A 115 12.16 6.03 12.14
CA LEU A 115 12.51 5.81 13.53
C LEU A 115 13.99 6.17 13.74
N ASP A 116 14.30 6.80 14.88
CA ASP A 116 15.68 6.90 15.34
C ASP A 116 16.15 5.60 16.02
N ALA A 117 17.39 5.60 16.53
CA ALA A 117 17.99 4.44 17.18
C ALA A 117 17.25 4.00 18.46
N ASP A 118 16.50 4.90 19.08
CA ASP A 118 15.70 4.62 20.29
C ASP A 118 14.26 4.18 19.94
N GLY A 119 13.92 4.12 18.65
CA GLY A 119 12.61 3.74 18.15
C GLY A 119 11.58 4.89 18.20
N VAL A 120 12.03 6.14 18.34
CA VAL A 120 11.15 7.32 18.33
C VAL A 120 10.89 7.76 16.89
N VAL A 121 9.63 8.09 16.61
CA VAL A 121 9.24 8.62 15.29
C VAL A 121 9.81 10.03 15.11
N THR A 122 10.65 10.20 14.08
CA THR A 122 11.30 11.48 13.75
C THR A 122 10.72 12.14 12.51
N ALA A 123 10.17 11.37 11.57
CA ALA A 123 9.58 11.88 10.34
C ALA A 123 8.52 10.92 9.76
N LEU A 124 7.71 11.43 8.84
CA LEU A 124 6.89 10.63 7.94
C LEU A 124 7.51 10.68 6.53
N VAL A 125 7.72 9.51 5.95
CA VAL A 125 8.35 9.32 4.65
C VAL A 125 7.34 8.67 3.71
N PRO A 126 6.71 9.45 2.80
CA PRO A 126 5.84 8.89 1.78
C PRO A 126 6.67 8.24 0.67
N THR A 127 6.12 7.19 0.05
CA THR A 127 6.64 6.69 -1.21
C THR A 127 6.51 7.77 -2.30
N PRO A 128 7.52 7.96 -3.18
CA PRO A 128 7.38 8.85 -4.32
C PRO A 128 6.21 8.39 -5.20
N ASP A 129 5.51 9.38 -5.76
CA ASP A 129 4.13 9.33 -6.30
C ASP A 129 3.50 7.97 -6.65
N PRO A 130 2.20 7.82 -6.35
CA PRO A 130 1.56 6.54 -6.32
C PRO A 130 1.02 6.17 -7.69
N THR A 131 1.57 5.17 -8.34
CA THR A 131 0.89 4.64 -9.53
C THR A 131 0.73 3.14 -9.39
N SER A 132 -0.22 2.79 -8.55
CA SER A 132 -0.98 1.59 -8.79
C SER A 132 -2.28 1.97 -9.46
N GLU A 133 -2.26 1.88 -10.79
CA GLU A 133 -3.46 2.06 -11.59
C GLU A 133 -4.23 0.74 -11.61
N ASN A 134 -5.48 0.77 -11.17
CA ASN A 134 -6.44 -0.27 -11.51
C ASN A 134 -7.15 0.15 -12.80
N ARG A 135 -6.71 -0.38 -13.95
CA ARG A 135 -7.45 -0.21 -15.21
C ARG A 135 -8.59 -1.22 -15.20
N GLY A 136 -9.77 -0.73 -14.84
CA GLY A 136 -11.05 -1.46 -14.87
C GLY A 136 -11.19 -2.40 -16.07
#